data_AF-A0A1Y4TLB9-F1
#
_entry.id   AF-A0A1Y4TLB9-F1
#
_cell.length_a   1.000
_cell.length_b   1.000
_cell.length_c   1.000
_cell.angle_alpha   90.00
_cell.angle_beta   90.00
_cell.angle_gamma   90.00
#
_symmetry.space_group_name_H-M   'P 1'
#
loop_
_entity.id
_entity.type
_entity.pdbx_description
1 polymer ?
#
loop_
_entity_poly.entity_id
_entity_poly.type
_entity_poly.pdbx_seq_one_letter_code
_entity_poly.pdbx_strand_id
1 'polypeptide(L)'
;MNGVWEESLFFGAVVSLLAYELGLMLKRRFRLAILNPLLIAVICVIGVNAVMKVDYQTYNAGGQYLSYLLTPATVCLAVPLYEQLALLKKHLTAVVCGIVAGVLASMVGVLICALVFGLEHELYVTLLPKSITTAIGMGVSEELGGIVTITVATIIVTGILGSVIADGVFALFRIEEPVARGLALGNASHAIGTAKAMEMGQVEGAMSGLAVAVAGLLTVVTASVFAQFL
;
A
#
# COMPACT_ATOMS: atom_id res chain seq x y z
N MET A 1 26.38 -14.02 -22.67
CA MET A 1 24.97 -13.71 -23.02
C MET A 1 24.38 -12.62 -22.10
N ASN A 2 25.22 -11.77 -21.48
CA ASN A 2 24.78 -10.86 -20.42
C ASN A 2 24.50 -9.42 -20.94
N GLY A 3 25.06 -9.02 -22.08
CA GLY A 3 24.92 -7.63 -22.56
C GLY A 3 23.55 -7.25 -23.13
N VAL A 4 22.81 -8.18 -23.74
CA VAL A 4 21.55 -7.83 -24.44
C VAL A 4 20.43 -7.42 -23.48
N TRP A 5 20.43 -7.97 -22.26
CA TRP A 5 19.41 -7.69 -21.25
C TRP A 5 19.77 -6.49 -20.37
N GLU A 6 21.06 -6.29 -20.08
CA GLU A 6 21.58 -5.13 -19.34
C GLU A 6 21.48 -3.83 -20.15
N GLU A 7 21.56 -3.89 -21.49
CA GLU A 7 21.41 -2.72 -22.38
C GLU A 7 19.95 -2.38 -22.71
N SER A 8 18.99 -3.24 -22.37
CA SER A 8 17.58 -3.00 -22.71
C SER A 8 16.93 -2.02 -21.73
N LEU A 9 16.67 -0.81 -22.22
CA LEU A 9 16.06 0.30 -21.48
C LEU A 9 14.72 -0.06 -20.79
N PHE A 10 14.04 -1.13 -21.21
CA PHE A 10 12.71 -1.52 -20.74
C PHE A 10 12.65 -2.88 -20.06
N PHE A 11 13.80 -3.53 -19.83
CA PHE A 11 13.83 -4.88 -19.25
C PHE A 11 13.04 -4.97 -17.93
N GLY A 12 13.34 -4.09 -16.97
CA GLY A 12 12.67 -4.06 -15.67
C GLY A 12 11.16 -3.85 -15.77
N ALA A 13 10.73 -2.95 -16.66
CA ALA A 13 9.30 -2.70 -16.90
C ALA A 13 8.59 -3.92 -17.49
N VAL A 14 9.18 -4.57 -18.51
CA VAL A 14 8.58 -5.75 -19.16
C VAL A 14 8.46 -6.91 -18.19
N VAL A 15 9.51 -7.21 -17.42
CA VAL A 15 9.49 -8.28 -16.42
C VAL A 15 8.42 -8.01 -15.36
N SER A 16 8.34 -6.76 -14.87
CA SER A 16 7.32 -6.35 -13.89
C SER A 16 5.89 -6.56 -14.41
N LEU A 17 5.62 -6.12 -15.64
CA LEU A 17 4.29 -6.20 -16.25
C LEU A 17 3.88 -7.65 -16.51
N LEU A 18 4.78 -8.47 -17.08
CA LEU A 18 4.53 -9.89 -17.34
C LEU A 18 4.32 -10.66 -16.04
N ALA A 19 5.11 -10.38 -15.01
CA ALA A 19 4.97 -11.01 -13.70
C ALA A 19 3.63 -10.66 -13.03
N TYR A 20 3.19 -9.41 -13.15
CA TYR A 20 1.88 -8.98 -12.66
C TYR A 20 0.72 -9.58 -13.45
N GLU A 21 0.83 -9.64 -14.77
CA GLU A 21 -0.18 -10.28 -15.64
C GLU A 21 -0.32 -11.78 -15.32
N LEU A 22 0.80 -12.48 -15.13
CA LEU A 22 0.81 -13.86 -14.65
C LEU A 22 0.08 -13.97 -13.30
N GLY A 23 0.35 -13.06 -12.37
CA GLY A 23 -0.35 -12.99 -11.08
C GLY A 23 -1.86 -12.83 -11.22
N LEU A 24 -2.32 -11.95 -12.11
CA LEU A 24 -3.74 -11.76 -12.41
C LEU A 24 -4.38 -13.02 -13.01
N MET A 25 -3.69 -13.69 -13.94
CA MET A 25 -4.16 -14.94 -14.54
C MET A 25 -4.32 -16.03 -13.49
N LEU A 26 -3.34 -16.19 -12.60
CA LEU A 26 -3.40 -17.16 -11.50
C LEU A 26 -4.54 -16.84 -10.52
N LYS A 27 -4.68 -15.56 -10.11
CA LYS A 27 -5.78 -15.15 -9.23
C LYS A 27 -7.14 -15.46 -9.84
N ARG A 28 -7.34 -15.17 -11.13
CA ARG A 28 -8.61 -15.45 -11.83
C ARG A 28 -8.90 -16.96 -11.92
N ARG A 29 -7.87 -17.78 -12.13
CA ARG A 29 -8.02 -19.23 -12.29
C ARG A 29 -8.34 -19.95 -10.98
N PHE A 30 -7.64 -19.60 -9.90
CA PHE A 30 -7.74 -20.32 -8.63
C PHE A 30 -8.62 -19.63 -7.59
N ARG A 31 -8.87 -18.31 -7.72
CA ARG A 31 -9.71 -17.49 -6.81
C ARG A 31 -9.35 -17.58 -5.33
N LEU A 32 -8.12 -17.98 -5.00
CA LEU A 32 -7.62 -18.03 -3.63
C LEU A 32 -7.20 -16.64 -3.15
N ALA A 33 -7.57 -16.27 -1.92
CA ALA A 33 -7.24 -14.96 -1.34
C ALA A 33 -5.71 -14.72 -1.24
N ILE A 34 -4.93 -15.79 -1.01
CA ILE A 34 -3.47 -15.72 -0.89
C ILE A 34 -2.75 -15.41 -2.21
N LEU A 35 -3.43 -15.62 -3.35
CA LEU A 35 -2.87 -15.35 -4.68
C LEU A 35 -3.04 -13.87 -5.04
N ASN A 36 -2.44 -12.99 -4.23
CA ASN A 36 -2.38 -11.57 -4.53
C ASN A 36 -1.47 -11.35 -5.76
N PRO A 37 -1.94 -10.68 -6.83
CA PRO A 37 -1.16 -10.51 -8.05
C PRO A 37 0.15 -9.75 -7.82
N LEU A 38 0.15 -8.81 -6.87
CA LEU A 38 1.35 -8.07 -6.49
C LEU A 38 2.39 -8.99 -5.81
N LEU A 39 1.94 -9.88 -4.92
CA LEU A 39 2.84 -10.84 -4.26
C LEU A 39 3.49 -11.77 -5.27
N ILE A 40 2.70 -12.29 -6.22
CA ILE A 40 3.19 -13.14 -7.30
C ILE A 40 4.19 -12.37 -8.15
N ALA A 41 3.89 -11.13 -8.52
CA ALA A 41 4.80 -10.29 -9.30
C ALA A 41 6.15 -10.11 -8.60
N VAL A 42 6.16 -9.78 -7.31
CA VAL A 42 7.38 -9.61 -6.52
C VAL A 42 8.22 -10.89 -6.50
N ILE A 43 7.60 -12.04 -6.22
CA ILE A 43 8.30 -13.34 -6.21
C ILE A 43 8.90 -13.67 -7.58
N CYS A 44 8.13 -13.46 -8.65
CA CYS A 44 8.58 -13.71 -10.02
C CYS A 44 9.74 -12.79 -10.42
N VAL A 45 9.64 -11.48 -10.14
CA VAL A 45 10.72 -10.52 -10.41
C VAL A 45 11.99 -10.89 -9.66
N ILE A 46 11.90 -11.19 -8.37
CA ILE A 46 13.05 -11.63 -7.56
C ILE A 46 13.68 -12.90 -8.16
N GLY A 47 12.85 -13.88 -8.53
CA GLY A 47 13.32 -15.13 -9.14
C GLY A 47 14.03 -14.91 -10.48
N VAL A 48 13.45 -14.11 -11.36
CA VAL A 48 14.06 -13.77 -12.67
C VAL A 48 15.38 -13.04 -12.48
N ASN A 49 15.43 -12.02 -11.63
CA ASN A 49 16.65 -11.27 -11.38
C ASN A 49 17.74 -12.13 -10.73
N ALA A 50 17.37 -13.04 -9.81
CA ALA A 50 18.32 -13.97 -9.19
C ALA A 50 18.89 -14.99 -10.17
N VAL A 51 18.07 -15.56 -11.06
CA VAL A 51 18.51 -16.54 -12.08
C VAL A 51 19.37 -15.86 -13.14
N MET A 52 18.99 -14.66 -13.57
CA MET A 52 19.73 -13.90 -14.58
C MET A 52 20.89 -13.08 -14.00
N LYS A 53 21.03 -13.05 -12.67
CA LYS A 53 22.04 -12.29 -11.92
C LYS A 53 22.02 -10.78 -12.24
N VAL A 54 20.84 -10.24 -12.49
CA VAL A 54 20.64 -8.80 -12.73
C VAL A 54 20.66 -8.08 -11.39
N ASP A 55 21.53 -7.10 -11.25
CA ASP A 55 21.59 -6.28 -10.05
C ASP A 55 20.34 -5.37 -9.95
N TYR A 56 20.01 -4.96 -8.72
CA TYR A 56 18.84 -4.12 -8.47
C TYR A 56 18.91 -2.78 -9.21
N GLN A 57 20.09 -2.18 -9.36
CA GLN A 57 20.23 -0.86 -9.98
C GLN A 57 19.91 -0.94 -11.48
N THR A 58 20.43 -1.94 -12.18
CA THR A 58 20.12 -2.22 -13.58
C THR A 58 18.64 -2.53 -13.78
N TYR A 59 18.05 -3.38 -12.91
CA TYR A 59 16.62 -3.64 -12.95
C TYR A 59 15.79 -2.37 -12.75
N ASN A 60 16.13 -1.57 -11.74
CA ASN A 60 15.41 -0.34 -11.40
C ASN A 60 15.54 0.71 -12.50
N ALA A 61 16.70 0.82 -13.15
CA ALA A 61 16.91 1.69 -14.31
C ALA A 61 15.97 1.30 -15.46
N GLY A 62 15.87 0.00 -15.77
CA GLY A 62 14.93 -0.51 -16.78
C GLY A 62 13.44 -0.45 -16.37
N GLY A 63 13.16 -0.22 -15.09
CA GLY A 63 11.83 -0.07 -14.51
C GLY A 63 11.44 1.38 -14.16
N GLN A 64 12.33 2.36 -14.37
CA GLN A 64 12.18 3.72 -13.85
C GLN A 64 10.87 4.41 -14.28
N TYR A 65 10.36 4.07 -15.46
CA TYR A 65 9.11 4.63 -15.96
C TYR A 65 7.89 4.14 -15.16
N LEU A 66 7.93 2.94 -14.57
CA LEU A 66 6.90 2.48 -13.64
C LEU A 66 6.93 3.32 -12.35
N SER A 67 8.13 3.62 -11.84
CA SER A 67 8.31 4.50 -10.69
C SER A 67 7.86 5.93 -11.00
N TYR A 68 8.15 6.44 -12.20
CA TYR A 68 7.68 7.75 -12.66
C TYR A 68 6.15 7.86 -12.67
N LEU A 69 5.44 6.78 -13.04
CA LEU A 69 3.97 6.73 -13.05
C LEU A 69 3.35 6.79 -11.64
N LEU A 70 4.13 6.61 -10.57
CA LEU A 70 3.64 6.79 -9.20
C LEU A 70 3.22 8.24 -8.93
N THR A 71 3.94 9.22 -9.49
CA THR A 71 3.62 10.64 -9.31
C THR A 71 2.26 11.01 -9.89
N PRO A 72 1.95 10.79 -11.18
CA PRO A 72 0.62 11.08 -11.72
C PRO A 72 -0.46 10.21 -11.07
N ALA A 73 -0.17 8.95 -10.72
CA ALA A 73 -1.12 8.12 -9.98
C ALA A 73 -1.47 8.72 -8.60
N THR A 74 -0.50 9.33 -7.92
CA THR A 74 -0.70 10.00 -6.64
C THR A 74 -1.54 11.26 -6.79
N VAL A 75 -1.31 12.06 -7.84
CA VAL A 75 -2.15 13.22 -8.17
C VAL A 75 -3.58 12.78 -8.47
N CYS A 76 -3.76 11.68 -9.18
CA CYS A 76 -5.08 11.12 -9.49
C CYS A 76 -5.84 10.63 -8.25
N LEU A 77 -5.21 10.45 -7.08
CA LEU A 77 -5.93 10.18 -5.82
C LEU A 77 -6.85 11.33 -5.40
N ALA A 78 -6.65 12.54 -5.93
CA ALA A 78 -7.58 13.64 -5.75
C ALA A 78 -8.95 13.39 -6.41
N VAL A 79 -9.00 12.58 -7.47
CA VAL A 79 -10.24 12.26 -8.21
C VAL A 79 -11.25 11.49 -7.34
N PRO A 80 -10.93 10.33 -6.73
CA PRO A 80 -11.88 9.64 -5.86
C PRO A 80 -12.27 10.48 -4.64
N LEU A 81 -11.35 11.29 -4.09
CA LEU A 81 -11.69 12.23 -3.02
C LEU A 81 -12.75 13.23 -3.49
N TYR A 82 -12.58 13.82 -4.69
CA TYR A 82 -13.51 14.78 -5.29
C TYR A 82 -14.86 14.16 -5.62
N GLU A 83 -14.89 13.02 -6.32
CA GLU A 83 -16.12 12.32 -6.70
C GLU A 83 -16.95 11.90 -5.49
N GLN A 84 -16.29 11.50 -4.40
CA GLN A 84 -16.94 11.04 -3.18
C GLN A 84 -17.18 12.16 -2.15
N LEU A 85 -16.91 13.44 -2.47
CA LEU A 85 -17.12 14.56 -1.55
C LEU A 85 -18.57 14.66 -1.04
N ALA A 86 -19.56 14.36 -1.87
CA ALA A 86 -20.96 14.40 -1.46
C ALA A 86 -21.27 13.34 -0.39
N LEU A 87 -20.75 12.12 -0.56
CA LEU A 87 -20.88 11.02 0.40
C LEU A 87 -20.08 11.31 1.68
N LEU A 88 -18.87 11.84 1.54
CA LEU A 88 -18.07 12.34 2.65
C LEU A 88 -18.86 13.38 3.45
N LYS A 89 -19.47 14.38 2.80
CA LYS A 89 -20.27 15.41 3.50
C LYS A 89 -21.50 14.83 4.19
N LYS A 90 -22.18 13.87 3.56
CA LYS A 90 -23.38 13.22 4.12
C LYS A 90 -23.07 12.41 5.38
N HIS A 91 -21.91 11.78 5.45
CA HIS A 91 -21.49 10.91 6.56
C HIS A 91 -20.21 11.39 7.24
N LEU A 92 -19.97 12.71 7.24
CA LEU A 92 -18.68 13.31 7.55
C LEU A 92 -18.13 12.86 8.90
N THR A 93 -18.97 12.92 9.92
CA THR A 93 -18.59 12.57 11.29
C THR A 93 -18.15 11.10 11.37
N ALA A 94 -18.94 10.18 10.82
CA ALA A 94 -18.63 8.75 10.87
C ALA A 94 -17.36 8.41 10.08
N VAL A 95 -17.23 8.97 8.87
CA VAL A 95 -16.06 8.75 8.00
C VAL A 95 -14.79 9.31 8.63
N VAL A 96 -14.81 10.57 9.06
CA VAL A 96 -13.63 11.23 9.63
C VAL A 96 -13.23 10.56 10.94
N CYS A 97 -14.18 10.29 11.85
CA CYS A 97 -13.86 9.59 13.11
C CYS A 97 -13.29 8.19 12.86
N GLY A 98 -13.86 7.43 11.91
CA GLY A 98 -13.36 6.10 11.57
C GLY A 98 -11.94 6.11 11.00
N ILE A 99 -11.65 7.06 10.10
CA ILE A 99 -10.31 7.19 9.51
C ILE A 99 -9.30 7.66 10.57
N VAL A 100 -9.62 8.72 11.33
CA VAL A 100 -8.76 9.23 12.40
C VAL A 100 -8.48 8.15 13.44
N ALA A 101 -9.49 7.41 13.87
CA ALA A 101 -9.32 6.31 14.82
C ALA A 101 -8.37 5.24 14.27
N GLY A 102 -8.50 4.84 13.01
CA GLY A 102 -7.61 3.84 12.43
C GLY A 102 -6.18 4.35 12.16
N VAL A 103 -6.01 5.62 11.78
CA VAL A 103 -4.67 6.24 11.65
C VAL A 103 -3.99 6.26 13.02
N LEU A 104 -4.67 6.76 14.05
CA LEU A 104 -4.13 6.78 15.42
C LEU A 104 -3.86 5.36 15.94
N ALA A 105 -4.75 4.39 15.70
CA ALA A 105 -4.51 3.00 16.06
C ALA A 105 -3.27 2.43 15.37
N SER A 106 -3.05 2.76 14.09
CA SER A 106 -1.83 2.37 13.37
C SER A 106 -0.58 3.01 13.99
N MET A 107 -0.60 4.33 14.24
CA MET A 107 0.55 5.07 14.78
C MET A 107 0.91 4.62 16.19
N VAL A 108 -0.08 4.54 17.08
CA VAL A 108 0.10 4.05 18.44
C VAL A 108 0.55 2.59 18.44
N GLY A 109 0.00 1.76 17.55
CA GLY A 109 0.43 0.38 17.38
C GLY A 109 1.91 0.27 16.99
N VAL A 110 2.37 1.09 16.04
CA VAL A 110 3.78 1.13 15.64
C VAL A 110 4.66 1.61 16.79
N LEU A 111 4.27 2.66 17.53
CA LEU A 111 5.00 3.16 18.69
C LEU A 111 5.11 2.11 19.80
N ILE A 112 4.01 1.43 20.15
CA ILE A 112 4.03 0.36 21.16
C ILE A 112 4.96 -0.76 20.71
N CYS A 113 4.86 -1.21 19.46
CA CYS A 113 5.77 -2.22 18.93
C CYS A 113 7.23 -1.75 18.97
N ALA A 114 7.51 -0.50 18.60
CA ALA A 114 8.86 0.06 18.63
C ALA A 114 9.45 0.05 20.05
N LEU A 115 8.66 0.41 21.06
CA LEU A 115 9.08 0.37 22.46
C LEU A 115 9.27 -1.06 22.97
N VAL A 116 8.36 -1.99 22.64
CA VAL A 116 8.43 -3.38 23.09
C VAL A 116 9.63 -4.12 22.47
N PHE A 117 9.92 -3.86 21.20
CA PHE A 117 11.03 -4.49 20.49
C PHE A 117 12.34 -3.71 20.59
N GLY A 118 12.34 -2.52 21.22
CA GLY A 118 13.52 -1.68 21.36
C GLY A 118 14.08 -1.19 20.03
N LEU A 119 13.20 -0.78 19.10
CA LEU A 119 13.62 -0.27 17.80
C LEU A 119 14.31 1.09 17.94
N GLU A 120 15.34 1.31 17.13
CA GLU A 120 16.00 2.61 16.99
C GLU A 120 15.11 3.60 16.20
N HIS A 121 15.36 4.90 16.36
CA HIS A 121 14.59 5.98 15.72
C HIS A 121 14.44 5.77 14.21
N GLU A 122 15.53 5.45 13.51
CA GLU A 122 15.53 5.24 12.06
C GLU A 122 14.55 4.14 11.63
N LEU A 123 14.54 2.99 12.32
CA LEU A 123 13.60 1.90 12.03
C LEU A 123 12.18 2.22 12.49
N TYR A 124 12.00 2.99 13.56
CA TYR A 124 10.68 3.43 14.02
C TYR A 124 10.00 4.34 12.99
N VAL A 125 10.67 5.40 12.53
CA VAL A 125 10.11 6.34 11.55
C VAL A 125 9.89 5.70 10.18
N THR A 126 10.70 4.68 9.84
CA THR A 126 10.49 3.81 8.67
C THR A 126 9.13 3.10 8.69
N LEU A 127 8.63 2.73 9.87
CA LEU A 127 7.39 1.96 10.01
C LEU A 127 6.14 2.83 10.15
N LEU A 128 6.27 4.11 10.48
CA LEU A 128 5.15 5.04 10.63
C LEU A 128 4.25 5.11 9.38
N PRO A 129 4.78 5.29 8.15
CA PRO A 129 3.96 5.37 6.94
C PRO A 129 3.57 3.99 6.35
N LYS A 130 3.64 2.89 7.11
CA LYS A 130 3.36 1.53 6.56
C LYS A 130 1.93 1.34 6.02
N SER A 131 0.98 2.18 6.40
CA SER A 131 -0.46 2.00 6.10
C SER A 131 -0.96 2.93 5.01
N ILE A 132 -0.08 3.69 4.34
CA ILE A 132 -0.44 4.62 3.25
C ILE A 132 0.12 4.16 1.92
N THR A 133 -0.17 4.89 0.84
CA THR A 133 0.32 4.54 -0.50
C THR A 133 1.84 4.68 -0.57
N THR A 134 2.48 3.81 -1.35
CA THR A 134 3.93 3.75 -1.50
C THR A 134 4.54 5.11 -1.84
N ALA A 135 3.93 5.87 -2.76
CA ALA A 135 4.44 7.18 -3.16
C ALA A 135 4.50 8.18 -1.99
N ILE A 136 3.43 8.28 -1.20
CA ILE A 136 3.39 9.18 -0.04
C ILE A 136 4.32 8.65 1.06
N GLY A 137 4.30 7.33 1.30
CA GLY A 137 5.11 6.72 2.35
C GLY A 137 6.61 6.79 2.11
N MET A 138 7.07 6.69 0.85
CA MET A 138 8.47 6.90 0.51
C MET A 138 8.91 8.33 0.87
N GLY A 139 8.14 9.34 0.49
CA GLY A 139 8.45 10.74 0.82
C GLY A 139 8.43 11.03 2.32
N VAL A 140 7.43 10.52 3.06
CA VAL A 140 7.37 10.67 4.53
C VAL A 140 8.56 9.97 5.19
N SER A 141 8.90 8.75 4.76
CA SER A 141 10.04 8.02 5.31
C SER A 141 11.34 8.75 5.04
N GLU A 142 11.55 9.29 3.84
CA GLU A 142 12.76 10.02 3.48
C GLU A 142 12.90 11.31 4.30
N GLU A 143 11.83 12.09 4.40
CA GLU A 143 11.80 13.35 5.17
C GLU A 143 12.08 13.13 6.66
N LEU A 144 11.62 12.01 7.22
CA LEU A 144 11.83 11.64 8.62
C LEU A 144 13.17 10.92 8.87
N GLY A 145 13.99 10.70 7.84
CA GLY A 145 15.29 10.01 7.98
C GLY A 145 15.20 8.49 8.15
N GLY A 146 14.12 7.88 7.67
CA GLY A 146 13.94 6.42 7.64
C GLY A 146 14.46 5.74 6.38
N ILE A 147 14.40 4.41 6.36
CA ILE A 147 14.91 3.54 5.30
C ILE A 147 13.79 3.28 4.28
N VAL A 148 13.77 4.06 3.21
CA VAL A 148 12.73 4.02 2.15
C VAL A 148 12.45 2.61 1.61
N THR A 149 13.48 1.79 1.42
CA THR A 149 13.34 0.41 0.91
C THR A 149 12.55 -0.49 1.86
N ILE A 150 12.76 -0.35 3.18
CA ILE A 150 12.02 -1.09 4.20
C ILE A 150 10.60 -0.53 4.32
N THR A 151 10.43 0.80 4.19
CA THR A 151 9.10 1.42 4.11
C THR A 151 8.26 0.82 2.98
N VAL A 152 8.80 0.74 1.77
CA VAL A 152 8.09 0.13 0.62
C VAL A 152 7.73 -1.33 0.92
N ALA A 153 8.67 -2.12 1.47
CA ALA A 153 8.42 -3.51 1.81
C ALA A 153 7.29 -3.66 2.85
N THR A 154 7.30 -2.84 3.90
CA THR A 154 6.32 -2.90 4.98
C THR A 154 4.93 -2.42 4.53
N ILE A 155 4.86 -1.43 3.64
CA ILE A 155 3.62 -1.01 2.97
C ILE A 155 3.00 -2.17 2.19
N ILE A 156 3.81 -2.86 1.38
CA ILE A 156 3.35 -3.99 0.56
C ILE A 156 2.85 -5.13 1.47
N VAL A 157 3.63 -5.50 2.49
CA VAL A 157 3.27 -6.56 3.44
C VAL A 157 1.97 -6.20 4.17
N THR A 158 1.85 -4.98 4.68
CA THR A 158 0.66 -4.51 5.40
C THR A 158 -0.58 -4.56 4.50
N GLY A 159 -0.47 -4.09 3.25
CA GLY A 159 -1.57 -4.08 2.31
C GLY A 159 -2.01 -5.49 1.88
N ILE A 160 -1.05 -6.38 1.60
CA ILE A 160 -1.37 -7.78 1.27
C ILE A 160 -2.03 -8.46 2.46
N LEU A 161 -1.43 -8.40 3.65
CA LEU A 161 -1.96 -9.06 4.83
C LEU A 161 -3.38 -8.59 5.14
N GLY A 162 -3.60 -7.28 5.18
CA GLY A 162 -4.93 -6.76 5.48
C GLY A 162 -5.96 -7.11 4.40
N SER A 163 -5.59 -7.15 3.11
CA SER A 163 -6.49 -7.63 2.04
C SER A 163 -6.87 -9.12 2.17
N VAL A 164 -5.94 -9.95 2.64
CA VAL A 164 -6.13 -11.40 2.79
C VAL A 164 -7.00 -11.72 4.00
N ILE A 165 -6.78 -11.05 5.13
CA ILE A 165 -7.50 -11.31 6.38
C ILE A 165 -8.85 -10.56 6.47
N ALA A 166 -9.11 -9.60 5.58
CA ALA A 166 -10.26 -8.70 5.64
C ALA A 166 -11.60 -9.44 5.85
N ASP A 167 -11.91 -10.44 5.03
CA ASP A 167 -13.18 -11.17 5.13
C ASP A 167 -13.31 -11.89 6.49
N GLY A 168 -12.21 -12.43 7.02
CA GLY A 168 -12.17 -13.05 8.34
C GLY A 168 -12.39 -12.04 9.46
N VAL A 169 -11.77 -10.86 9.38
CA VAL A 169 -11.97 -9.76 10.34
C VAL A 169 -13.42 -9.27 10.29
N PHE A 170 -13.98 -9.04 9.10
CA PHE A 170 -15.37 -8.59 8.96
C PHE A 170 -16.37 -9.62 9.49
N ALA A 171 -16.14 -10.91 9.26
CA ALA A 171 -16.98 -11.97 9.81
C ALA A 171 -16.87 -12.05 11.35
N LEU A 172 -15.65 -11.95 11.89
CA LEU A 172 -15.39 -12.03 13.33
C LEU A 172 -16.07 -10.88 14.10
N PHE A 173 -15.95 -9.66 13.59
CA PHE A 173 -16.52 -8.46 14.22
C PHE A 173 -17.93 -8.11 13.73
N ARG A 174 -18.51 -8.93 12.85
CA ARG A 174 -19.85 -8.73 12.26
C ARG A 174 -20.02 -7.35 11.60
N ILE A 175 -19.00 -6.95 10.82
CA ILE A 175 -19.01 -5.69 10.08
C ILE A 175 -19.69 -5.93 8.74
N GLU A 176 -20.99 -5.65 8.68
CA GLU A 176 -21.82 -5.87 7.49
C GLU A 176 -21.94 -4.62 6.60
N GLU A 177 -21.82 -3.43 7.20
CA GLU A 177 -22.04 -2.16 6.51
C GLU A 177 -20.98 -1.90 5.42
N PRO A 178 -21.37 -1.76 4.13
CA PRO A 178 -20.44 -1.55 3.01
C PRO A 178 -19.50 -0.36 3.21
N VAL A 179 -20.03 0.73 3.78
CA VAL A 179 -19.23 1.93 4.07
C VAL A 179 -18.14 1.61 5.07
N ALA A 180 -18.46 0.92 6.17
CA ALA A 180 -17.48 0.56 7.20
C ALA A 180 -16.40 -0.39 6.66
N ARG A 181 -16.79 -1.38 5.85
CA ARG A 181 -15.86 -2.33 5.23
C ARG A 181 -14.90 -1.62 4.27
N GLY A 182 -15.41 -0.72 3.44
CA GLY A 182 -14.61 0.10 2.54
C GLY A 182 -13.61 0.98 3.29
N LEU A 183 -14.09 1.72 4.30
CA LEU A 183 -13.23 2.58 5.13
C LEU A 183 -12.13 1.78 5.85
N ALA A 184 -12.47 0.62 6.42
CA ALA A 184 -11.51 -0.24 7.10
C ALA A 184 -10.40 -0.73 6.16
N LEU A 185 -10.78 -1.20 4.95
CA LEU A 185 -9.82 -1.67 3.94
C LEU A 185 -8.91 -0.55 3.44
N GLY A 186 -9.47 0.61 3.11
CA GLY A 186 -8.68 1.74 2.59
C GLY A 186 -7.73 2.31 3.63
N ASN A 187 -8.15 2.35 4.91
CA ASN A 187 -7.33 2.88 5.99
C ASN A 187 -6.24 1.90 6.47
N ALA A 188 -6.53 0.59 6.51
CA ALA A 188 -5.59 -0.42 7.01
C ALA A 188 -4.69 -1.00 5.91
N SER A 189 -5.15 -1.01 4.65
CA SER A 189 -4.50 -1.75 3.55
C SER A 189 -4.37 -0.95 2.26
N HIS A 190 -4.62 0.36 2.32
CA HIS A 190 -4.35 1.32 1.24
C HIS A 190 -4.88 0.87 -0.13
N ALA A 191 -4.11 1.11 -1.20
CA ALA A 191 -4.50 0.78 -2.57
C ALA A 191 -4.73 -0.73 -2.78
N ILE A 192 -3.97 -1.59 -2.09
CA ILE A 192 -4.15 -3.05 -2.18
C ILE A 192 -5.48 -3.47 -1.56
N GLY A 193 -5.84 -2.87 -0.42
CA GLY A 193 -7.15 -3.02 0.23
C GLY A 193 -8.29 -2.49 -0.63
N THR A 194 -8.08 -1.36 -1.32
CA THR A 194 -9.07 -0.81 -2.26
C THR A 194 -9.37 -1.76 -3.41
N ALA A 195 -8.35 -2.44 -3.96
CA ALA A 195 -8.59 -3.47 -4.98
C ALA A 195 -9.50 -4.60 -4.46
N LYS A 196 -9.28 -5.04 -3.21
CA LYS A 196 -10.17 -6.02 -2.54
C LYS A 196 -11.57 -5.43 -2.29
N ALA A 197 -11.68 -4.17 -1.88
CA ALA A 197 -12.95 -3.49 -1.66
C ALA A 197 -13.77 -3.39 -2.96
N MET A 198 -13.13 -3.10 -4.09
CA MET A 198 -13.77 -3.08 -5.41
C MET A 198 -14.28 -4.45 -5.85
N GLU A 199 -13.63 -5.54 -5.41
CA GLU A 199 -14.12 -6.91 -5.62
C GLU A 199 -15.37 -7.22 -4.77
N MET A 200 -15.55 -6.53 -3.65
CA MET A 200 -16.67 -6.75 -2.73
C MET A 200 -17.92 -5.96 -3.14
N GLY A 201 -17.74 -4.73 -3.63
CA GLY A 201 -18.83 -3.90 -4.10
C GLY A 201 -18.41 -2.50 -4.50
N GLN A 202 -19.30 -1.82 -5.21
CA GLN A 202 -19.05 -0.46 -5.70
C GLN A 202 -18.94 0.55 -4.54
N VAL A 203 -19.74 0.38 -3.48
CA VAL A 203 -19.74 1.26 -2.31
C VAL A 203 -18.47 1.06 -1.48
N GLU A 204 -18.08 -0.19 -1.24
CA GLU A 204 -16.84 -0.55 -0.55
C GLU A 204 -15.63 0.04 -1.28
N GLY A 205 -15.55 -0.16 -2.60
CA GLY A 205 -14.47 0.38 -3.43
C GLY A 205 -14.40 1.92 -3.37
N ALA A 206 -15.54 2.60 -3.51
CA ALA A 206 -15.63 4.05 -3.44
C ALA A 206 -15.19 4.60 -2.07
N MET A 207 -15.69 4.01 -0.98
CA MET A 207 -15.35 4.44 0.38
C MET A 207 -13.90 4.10 0.74
N SER A 208 -13.36 2.98 0.23
CA SER A 208 -11.96 2.64 0.38
C SER A 208 -11.06 3.65 -0.32
N GLY A 209 -11.36 4.02 -1.57
CA GLY A 209 -10.61 5.05 -2.31
C GLY A 209 -10.59 6.40 -1.59
N LEU A 210 -11.72 6.82 -1.03
CA LEU A 210 -11.81 8.00 -0.17
C LEU A 210 -10.92 7.87 1.08
N ALA A 211 -10.97 6.73 1.76
CA ALA A 211 -10.17 6.48 2.95
C ALA A 211 -8.66 6.56 2.65
N VAL A 212 -8.19 6.00 1.53
CA VAL A 212 -6.77 6.08 1.12
C VAL A 212 -6.29 7.53 1.04
N ALA A 213 -7.07 8.40 0.39
CA ALA A 213 -6.70 9.80 0.21
C ALA A 213 -6.63 10.55 1.55
N VAL A 214 -7.66 10.41 2.38
CA VAL A 214 -7.75 11.12 3.68
C VAL A 214 -6.75 10.56 4.69
N ALA A 215 -6.62 9.23 4.78
CA ALA A 215 -5.64 8.57 5.64
C ALA A 215 -4.21 8.94 5.26
N GLY A 216 -3.91 9.07 3.96
CA GLY A 216 -2.63 9.57 3.45
C GLY A 216 -2.26 10.93 4.06
N LEU A 217 -3.16 11.91 3.92
CA LEU A 217 -2.96 13.26 4.45
C LEU A 217 -2.82 13.27 5.98
N LEU A 218 -3.70 12.54 6.68
CA LEU A 218 -3.65 12.47 8.14
C LEU A 218 -2.37 11.80 8.64
N THR A 219 -1.91 10.75 7.95
CA THR A 219 -0.66 10.05 8.29
C THR A 219 0.55 10.96 8.09
N VAL A 220 0.60 11.76 7.02
CA VAL A 220 1.70 12.74 6.83
C VAL A 220 1.81 13.67 8.04
N VAL A 221 0.69 14.26 8.47
CA VAL A 221 0.68 15.19 9.61
C VAL A 221 1.01 14.47 10.92
N THR A 222 0.39 13.31 11.16
CA THR A 222 0.57 12.58 12.42
C THR A 222 1.94 11.91 12.50
N ALA A 223 2.55 11.49 11.39
CA ALA A 223 3.88 10.89 11.35
C ALA A 223 4.94 11.88 11.85
N SER A 224 4.89 13.13 11.40
CA SER A 224 5.80 14.18 11.86
C SER A 224 5.71 14.42 13.37
N VAL A 225 4.53 14.32 13.95
CA VAL A 225 4.33 14.43 15.41
C VAL A 225 4.86 13.18 16.11
N PHE A 226 4.50 11.99 15.62
CA PHE A 226 4.90 10.71 16.24
C PHE A 226 6.40 10.45 16.16
N ALA A 227 7.09 10.97 15.15
CA ALA A 227 8.53 10.92 15.03
C ALA A 227 9.26 11.59 16.21
N GLN A 228 8.60 12.44 16.99
CA GLN A 228 9.21 13.08 18.17
C GLN A 228 9.18 12.22 19.44
N PHE A 229 8.50 11.06 19.43
CA PHE A 229 8.31 10.26 20.64
C PHE A 229 9.46 9.27 20.95
N LEU A 230 10.20 8.88 19.93
CA LEU A 230 11.36 8.01 19.97
C LEU A 230 12.25 8.46 18.82
#